data_AF-A0A7C6LM34-F1
#
_entry.id   AF-A0A7C6LM34-F1
#
_cell.length_a   1.000
_cell.length_b   1.000
_cell.length_c   1.000
_cell.angle_alpha   90.00
_cell.angle_beta   90.00
_cell.angle_gamma   90.00
#
_symmetry.space_group_name_H-M   'P 1'
#
loop_
_entity.id
_entity.type
_entity.pdbx_description
1 polymer ?
#
loop_
_entity_poly.entity_id
_entity_poly.type
_entity_poly.pdbx_seq_one_letter_code
_entity_poly.pdbx_strand_id
1 'polypeptide(L)'
;MKNLFTDQRGMGLALIIILTAYIFIIGCSALALSISSRRNAGLEICRQKAYYTAEAGIEQAFSLIRSGRIDLSAVDSAETVHFVPDYIAADYAGGLIGYVKAFRAGDSEEKYIITMESLGIFQQARCVLRVEAEISSSADPPSLYKIRVLSWKVNE
;
A
#
# COMPACT_ATOMS: atom_id res chain seq x y z
N MET A 1 -52.17 -40.84 -11.17
CA MET A 1 -51.24 -39.89 -10.51
C MET A 1 -51.93 -39.34 -9.28
N LYS A 2 -51.50 -39.75 -8.07
CA LYS A 2 -52.01 -39.18 -6.82
C LYS A 2 -51.30 -37.85 -6.59
N ASN A 3 -52.06 -36.77 -6.45
CA ASN A 3 -51.54 -35.44 -6.22
C ASN A 3 -50.82 -35.40 -4.87
N LEU A 4 -49.52 -35.08 -4.91
CA LEU A 4 -48.64 -34.95 -3.75
C LEU A 4 -49.16 -33.92 -2.71
N PHE A 5 -50.10 -33.06 -3.13
CA PHE A 5 -50.63 -31.94 -2.36
C PHE A 5 -51.91 -32.23 -1.57
N THR A 6 -52.45 -33.45 -1.60
CA THR A 6 -53.70 -33.80 -0.88
C THR A 6 -53.52 -34.86 0.21
N ASP A 7 -52.33 -35.44 0.35
CA ASP A 7 -52.02 -36.47 1.34
C ASP A 7 -51.17 -35.88 2.49
N GLN A 8 -51.62 -36.01 3.75
CA GLN A 8 -50.92 -35.45 4.91
C GLN A 8 -49.46 -35.92 5.02
N ARG A 9 -49.18 -37.15 4.55
CA ARG A 9 -47.81 -37.69 4.48
C ARG A 9 -46.96 -37.00 3.42
N GLY A 10 -47.55 -36.59 2.29
CA GLY A 10 -46.88 -35.83 1.23
C GLY A 10 -46.56 -34.40 1.64
N MET A 11 -47.48 -33.74 2.37
CA MET A 11 -47.24 -32.40 2.93
C MET A 11 -46.11 -32.39 3.97
N GLY A 12 -46.05 -33.39 4.85
CA GLY A 12 -44.95 -33.52 5.82
C GLY A 12 -43.58 -33.70 5.17
N LEU A 13 -43.52 -34.51 4.12
CA LEU A 13 -42.29 -34.75 3.36
C LEU A 13 -41.85 -33.49 2.59
N ALA A 14 -42.79 -32.76 2.00
CA ALA A 14 -42.53 -31.48 1.34
C ALA A 14 -41.95 -30.45 2.32
N LEU A 15 -42.48 -30.37 3.54
CA LEU A 15 -42.00 -29.43 4.56
C LEU A 15 -40.56 -29.74 4.99
N ILE A 16 -40.21 -31.02 5.14
CA ILE A 16 -38.83 -31.43 5.46
C ILE A 16 -37.88 -31.07 4.33
N ILE A 17 -38.27 -31.29 3.07
CA ILE A 17 -37.44 -30.92 1.92
C ILE A 17 -37.20 -29.40 1.89
N ILE A 18 -38.26 -28.61 2.09
CA ILE A 18 -38.16 -27.14 2.11
C ILE A 18 -37.26 -26.67 3.26
N LEU A 19 -37.45 -27.23 4.47
CA LEU A 19 -36.64 -26.87 5.63
C LEU A 19 -35.16 -27.24 5.42
N THR A 20 -34.90 -28.42 4.86
CA THR A 20 -33.54 -28.90 4.58
C THR A 20 -32.86 -28.03 3.52
N ALA A 21 -33.58 -27.68 2.44
CA ALA A 21 -33.09 -26.78 1.42
C ALA A 21 -32.77 -25.40 2.00
N TYR A 22 -33.63 -24.89 2.89
CA TYR A 22 -33.43 -23.60 3.55
C TYR A 22 -32.17 -23.59 4.44
N ILE A 23 -31.98 -24.64 5.25
CA ILE A 23 -30.77 -24.80 6.07
C ILE A 23 -29.53 -24.85 5.16
N PHE A 24 -29.60 -25.57 4.04
CA PHE A 24 -28.48 -25.67 3.11
C PHE A 24 -28.14 -24.32 2.48
N ILE A 25 -29.15 -23.55 2.05
CA ILE A 25 -28.96 -22.20 1.48
C ILE A 25 -28.30 -21.26 2.49
N ILE A 26 -28.77 -21.26 3.75
CA ILE A 26 -28.17 -20.43 4.80
C ILE A 26 -26.73 -20.86 5.07
N GLY A 27 -26.47 -22.17 5.18
CA GLY A 27 -25.14 -22.71 5.41
C GLY A 27 -24.15 -22.33 4.31
N CYS A 28 -24.54 -22.49 3.04
CA CYS A 28 -23.72 -22.09 1.89
C CYS A 28 -23.45 -20.59 1.88
N SER A 29 -24.44 -19.77 2.23
CA SER A 29 -24.28 -18.30 2.29
C SER A 29 -23.30 -17.89 3.39
N ALA A 30 -23.40 -18.49 4.58
CA ALA A 30 -22.48 -18.26 5.69
C ALA A 30 -21.04 -18.65 5.34
N LEU A 31 -20.86 -19.80 4.66
CA LEU A 31 -19.55 -20.24 4.17
C LEU A 31 -18.97 -19.28 3.13
N ALA A 32 -19.77 -18.84 2.16
CA ALA A 32 -19.34 -17.89 1.15
C ALA A 32 -18.88 -16.56 1.78
N LEU A 33 -19.62 -16.04 2.76
CA LEU A 33 -19.25 -14.84 3.50
C LEU A 33 -17.95 -15.05 4.31
N SER A 34 -17.78 -16.21 4.94
CA SER A 34 -16.56 -16.53 5.70
C SER A 34 -15.32 -16.58 4.80
N ILE A 35 -15.44 -17.23 3.63
CA ILE A 35 -14.34 -17.30 2.65
C ILE A 35 -14.01 -15.90 2.11
N SER A 36 -15.04 -15.11 1.78
CA SER A 36 -14.88 -13.73 1.32
C SER A 36 -14.19 -12.86 2.38
N SER A 37 -14.63 -12.94 3.64
CA SER A 37 -14.04 -12.20 4.77
C SER A 37 -12.57 -12.54 4.97
N ARG A 38 -12.20 -13.82 4.95
CA ARG A 38 -10.79 -14.26 5.06
C ARG A 38 -9.94 -13.74 3.91
N ARG A 39 -10.46 -13.79 2.69
CA ARG A 39 -9.76 -13.27 1.51
C ARG A 39 -9.52 -11.77 1.63
N ASN A 40 -10.53 -11.01 2.06
CA ASN A 40 -10.40 -9.56 2.25
C ASN A 40 -9.41 -9.23 3.37
N ALA A 41 -9.43 -9.95 4.49
CA ALA A 41 -8.46 -9.77 5.57
C ALA A 41 -7.02 -10.05 5.09
N GLY A 42 -6.81 -11.07 4.26
CA GLY A 42 -5.50 -11.36 3.66
C GLY A 42 -5.01 -10.25 2.73
N LEU A 43 -5.91 -9.69 1.90
CA LEU A 43 -5.60 -8.56 1.03
C LEU A 43 -5.23 -7.31 1.82
N GLU A 44 -5.93 -7.04 2.93
CA GLU A 44 -5.65 -5.89 3.79
C GLU A 44 -4.26 -5.97 4.43
N ILE A 45 -3.88 -7.15 4.92
CA ILE A 45 -2.52 -7.38 5.44
C ILE A 45 -1.48 -7.15 4.33
N CYS A 46 -1.74 -7.61 3.11
CA CYS A 46 -0.82 -7.39 1.99
C CYS A 46 -0.69 -5.90 1.64
N ARG A 47 -1.80 -5.16 1.62
CA ARG A 47 -1.81 -3.71 1.41
C ARG A 47 -1.01 -2.97 2.48
N GLN A 48 -1.20 -3.32 3.74
CA GLN A 48 -0.45 -2.74 4.84
C GLN A 48 1.05 -3.02 4.72
N LYS A 49 1.45 -4.23 4.30
CA LYS A 49 2.86 -4.55 4.04
C LYS A 49 3.43 -3.79 2.84
N ALA A 50 2.65 -3.62 1.77
CA ALA A 50 3.04 -2.80 0.63
C ALA A 50 3.24 -1.33 1.05
N TYR A 51 2.35 -0.79 1.90
CA TYR A 51 2.50 0.53 2.50
C TYR A 51 3.81 0.66 3.29
N TYR A 52 4.11 -0.26 4.20
CA TYR A 52 5.36 -0.22 4.97
C TYR A 52 6.61 -0.36 4.08
N THR A 53 6.51 -1.12 3.00
CA THR A 53 7.59 -1.24 2.01
C THR A 53 7.82 0.10 1.29
N ALA A 54 6.75 0.79 0.92
CA ALA A 54 6.84 2.12 0.31
C ALA A 54 7.44 3.14 1.29
N GLU A 55 7.00 3.12 2.56
CA GLU A 55 7.50 4.00 3.62
C GLU A 55 8.99 3.78 3.87
N ALA A 56 9.44 2.53 3.94
CA ALA A 56 10.85 2.19 4.07
C ALA A 56 11.70 2.73 2.92
N GLY A 57 11.17 2.76 1.69
CA GLY A 57 11.83 3.39 0.55
C GLY A 57 12.06 4.89 0.74
N ILE A 58 11.06 5.60 1.27
CA ILE A 58 11.14 7.04 1.56
C ILE A 58 12.14 7.32 2.69
N GLU A 59 12.08 6.55 3.77
CA GLU A 59 13.01 6.72 4.90
C GLU A 59 14.47 6.44 4.50
N GLN A 60 14.71 5.43 3.67
CA GLN A 60 16.03 5.16 3.12
C GLN A 60 16.52 6.31 2.23
N ALA A 61 15.66 6.85 1.37
CA ALA A 61 15.98 8.03 0.57
C ALA A 61 16.29 9.26 1.43
N PHE A 62 15.51 9.52 2.48
CA PHE A 62 15.78 10.58 3.45
C PHE A 62 17.09 10.39 4.19
N SER A 63 17.45 9.16 4.54
CA SER A 63 18.73 8.85 5.18
C SER A 63 19.90 9.15 4.26
N LEU A 64 19.81 8.77 2.98
CA LEU A 64 20.83 9.07 1.97
C LEU A 64 20.99 10.57 1.76
N ILE A 65 19.87 11.29 1.62
CA ILE A 65 19.85 12.75 1.55
C ILE A 65 20.51 13.36 2.78
N ARG A 66 20.09 12.97 3.98
CA ARG A 66 20.62 13.51 5.25
C ARG A 66 22.12 13.29 5.38
N SER A 67 22.62 12.16 4.89
CA SER A 67 24.05 11.82 4.91
C SER A 67 24.91 12.57 3.88
N GLY A 68 24.29 13.39 3.00
CA GLY A 68 25.00 14.12 1.95
C GLY A 68 25.58 13.23 0.84
N ARG A 69 25.16 11.96 0.77
CA ARG A 69 25.59 11.02 -0.30
C ARG A 69 24.93 11.32 -1.64
N ILE A 70 23.83 12.06 -1.62
CA ILE A 70 23.12 12.52 -2.81
C ILE A 70 23.21 14.03 -2.80
N ASP A 71 23.83 14.56 -3.85
CA ASP A 71 23.92 15.99 -4.05
C ASP A 71 22.57 16.50 -4.56
N LEU A 72 21.82 17.14 -3.68
CA LEU A 72 20.53 17.73 -4.02
C LEU A 72 20.67 18.96 -4.93
N SER A 73 21.87 19.54 -5.05
CA SER A 73 22.10 20.67 -5.96
C SER A 73 22.09 20.24 -7.44
N ALA A 74 22.34 18.96 -7.72
CA ALA A 74 22.20 18.38 -9.05
C ALA A 74 20.75 18.06 -9.44
N VAL A 75 19.80 18.13 -8.49
CA VAL A 75 18.37 17.97 -8.76
C VAL A 75 17.82 19.28 -9.28
N ASP A 76 18.10 19.54 -10.55
CA ASP A 76 17.54 20.69 -11.24
C ASP A 76 16.00 20.55 -11.30
N SER A 77 15.27 21.65 -11.44
CA SER A 77 13.79 21.67 -11.40
C SER A 77 13.12 20.76 -12.46
N ALA A 78 13.88 20.24 -13.42
CA ALA A 78 13.43 19.33 -14.47
C ALA A 78 13.90 17.86 -14.32
N GLU A 79 14.85 17.55 -13.42
CA GLU A 79 15.45 16.21 -13.34
C GLU A 79 14.90 15.40 -12.16
N THR A 80 14.50 14.16 -12.45
CA THR A 80 13.97 13.23 -11.44
C THR A 80 15.10 12.32 -10.98
N VAL A 81 15.41 12.33 -9.68
CA VAL A 81 16.38 11.40 -9.10
C VAL A 81 15.70 10.08 -8.81
N HIS A 82 16.24 9.00 -9.35
CA HIS A 82 15.83 7.64 -9.06
C HIS A 82 16.76 7.05 -7.99
N PHE A 83 16.20 6.67 -6.84
CA PHE A 83 16.99 6.08 -5.75
C PHE A 83 17.08 4.57 -5.87
N VAL A 84 16.08 3.94 -6.48
CA VAL A 84 16.07 2.51 -6.81
C VAL A 84 16.22 2.38 -8.33
N PRO A 85 17.15 1.56 -8.84
CA PRO A 85 18.03 0.64 -8.12
C PRO A 85 19.39 1.24 -7.69
N ASP A 86 19.65 2.49 -8.03
CA ASP A 86 21.01 3.05 -8.04
C ASP A 86 21.65 3.21 -6.65
N TYR A 87 20.83 3.52 -5.63
CA TYR A 87 21.28 3.79 -4.26
C TYR A 87 20.61 2.91 -3.20
N ILE A 88 19.45 2.36 -3.52
CA ILE A 88 18.62 1.55 -2.63
C ILE A 88 18.34 0.22 -3.33
N ALA A 89 18.57 -0.88 -2.61
CA ALA A 89 18.21 -2.22 -3.10
C ALA A 89 16.68 -2.35 -3.22
N ALA A 90 16.23 -2.96 -4.32
CA ALA A 90 14.80 -3.16 -4.56
C ALA A 90 14.18 -4.15 -3.57
N ASP A 91 14.92 -5.16 -3.11
CA ASP A 91 14.38 -6.18 -2.20
C ASP A 91 14.29 -5.66 -0.76
N TYR A 92 13.09 -5.77 -0.16
CA TYR A 92 12.87 -5.35 1.22
C TYR A 92 11.86 -6.23 1.96
N ALA A 93 12.31 -6.89 3.03
CA ALA A 93 11.45 -7.66 3.96
C ALA A 93 10.51 -8.69 3.29
N GLY A 94 10.94 -9.31 2.19
CA GLY A 94 10.13 -10.27 1.40
C GLY A 94 9.11 -9.61 0.46
N GLY A 95 9.12 -8.29 0.36
CA GLY A 95 8.50 -7.49 -0.69
C GLY A 95 9.55 -6.77 -1.53
N LEU A 96 9.09 -5.83 -2.35
CA LEU A 96 9.93 -5.11 -3.30
C LEU A 96 9.57 -3.62 -3.30
N ILE A 97 10.57 -2.76 -3.16
CA ILE A 97 10.50 -1.33 -3.40
C ILE A 97 10.63 -1.17 -4.92
N GLY A 98 9.50 -0.90 -5.59
CA GLY A 98 9.43 -0.83 -7.05
C GLY A 98 10.19 0.37 -7.62
N TYR A 99 9.99 1.53 -7.02
CA TYR A 99 10.78 2.71 -7.29
C TYR A 99 10.72 3.65 -6.09
N VAL A 100 11.75 4.49 -5.98
CA VAL A 100 11.71 5.71 -5.16
C VAL A 100 12.28 6.80 -6.03
N LYS A 101 11.50 7.87 -6.22
CA LYS A 101 11.90 9.02 -7.02
C LYS A 101 11.70 10.32 -6.27
N ALA A 102 12.63 11.26 -6.40
CA ALA A 102 12.47 12.62 -5.90
C ALA A 102 12.54 13.60 -7.06
N PHE A 103 11.74 14.66 -6.97
CA PHE A 103 11.83 15.81 -7.85
C PHE A 103 11.64 17.08 -7.04
N ARG A 104 12.24 18.18 -7.51
CA ARG A 104 12.19 19.47 -6.84
C ARG A 104 10.90 20.20 -7.22
N ALA A 105 10.21 20.74 -6.22
CA ALA A 105 9.03 21.58 -6.37
C ALA A 105 9.40 23.04 -6.05
N GLY A 106 10.02 23.73 -7.00
CA GLY A 106 10.29 25.18 -6.92
C GLY A 106 11.75 25.59 -6.81
N ASP A 107 12.00 26.87 -7.09
CA ASP A 107 13.30 27.40 -7.53
C ASP A 107 14.04 28.24 -6.46
N SER A 108 13.85 27.94 -5.18
CA SER A 108 14.51 28.70 -4.09
C SER A 108 15.84 28.06 -3.69
N GLU A 109 16.94 28.82 -3.77
CA GLU A 109 18.32 28.35 -3.51
C GLU A 109 18.62 28.01 -2.04
N GLU A 110 17.90 28.62 -1.08
CA GLU A 110 18.13 28.38 0.36
C GLU A 110 17.20 27.31 0.96
N LYS A 111 16.09 27.02 0.29
CA LYS A 111 15.05 26.08 0.75
C LYS A 111 14.56 25.21 -0.40
N TYR A 112 14.86 23.92 -0.30
CA TYR A 112 14.47 22.95 -1.32
C TYR A 112 13.19 22.27 -0.86
N ILE A 113 12.07 22.53 -1.55
CA ILE A 113 10.90 21.67 -1.39
C ILE A 113 11.07 20.52 -2.37
N ILE A 114 11.13 19.30 -1.85
CA ILE A 114 11.17 18.10 -2.68
C ILE A 114 9.87 17.32 -2.51
N THR A 115 9.43 16.73 -3.62
CA THR A 115 8.37 15.73 -3.62
C THR A 115 9.00 14.39 -3.91
N MET A 116 8.81 13.45 -3.00
CA MET A 116 9.22 12.06 -3.15
C MET A 116 8.01 11.18 -3.40
N GLU A 117 8.18 10.22 -4.29
CA GLU A 117 7.21 9.18 -4.56
C GLU A 117 7.87 7.81 -4.47
N SER A 118 7.26 6.91 -3.69
CA SER A 118 7.74 5.55 -3.47
C SER A 118 6.64 4.55 -3.76
N LEU A 119 6.98 3.49 -4.50
CA LEU A 119 6.10 2.35 -4.77
C LEU A 119 6.56 1.16 -3.95
N GLY A 120 5.72 0.70 -3.04
CA GLY A 120 5.89 -0.55 -2.32
C GLY A 120 5.05 -1.66 -2.94
N ILE A 121 5.64 -2.84 -3.08
CA ILE A 121 5.00 -4.03 -3.66
C ILE A 121 5.16 -5.19 -2.67
N PHE A 122 4.05 -5.80 -2.28
CA PHE A 122 4.07 -7.02 -1.48
C PHE A 122 3.05 -8.01 -2.01
N GLN A 123 3.53 -9.14 -2.54
CA GLN A 123 2.70 -10.12 -3.24
C GLN A 123 1.86 -9.48 -4.36
N GLN A 124 0.53 -9.44 -4.22
CA GLN A 124 -0.39 -8.84 -5.19
C GLN A 124 -0.79 -7.40 -4.84
N ALA A 125 -0.37 -6.89 -3.68
CA ALA A 125 -0.68 -5.54 -3.24
C ALA A 125 0.40 -4.55 -3.68
N ARG A 126 -0.05 -3.36 -4.08
CA ARG A 126 0.79 -2.22 -4.45
C ARG A 126 0.30 -1.00 -3.69
N CYS A 127 1.21 -0.16 -3.26
CA CYS A 127 0.89 1.10 -2.59
C CYS A 127 1.88 2.17 -3.06
N VAL A 128 1.36 3.32 -3.47
CA VAL A 128 2.18 4.48 -3.84
C VAL A 128 2.06 5.51 -2.73
N LEU A 129 3.20 5.91 -2.17
CA LEU A 129 3.31 6.98 -1.20
C LEU A 129 3.93 8.20 -1.84
N ARG A 130 3.34 9.36 -1.58
CA ARG A 130 3.88 10.65 -1.98
C ARG A 130 4.10 11.52 -0.75
N VAL A 131 5.32 12.02 -0.61
CA VAL A 131 5.75 12.82 0.53
C VAL A 131 6.34 14.12 0.03
N GLU A 132 5.89 15.23 0.60
CA GLU A 132 6.46 16.55 0.37
C GLU A 132 7.30 16.93 1.58
N ALA A 133 8.55 17.33 1.37
CA ALA A 133 9.46 17.70 2.43
C ALA A 133 10.26 18.95 2.07
N GLU A 134 10.43 19.83 3.07
CA GLU A 134 11.36 20.96 3.04
C GLU A 134 12.72 20.48 3.51
N ILE A 135 13.74 20.73 2.70
CA ILE A 135 15.14 20.46 3.01
C ILE A 135 15.87 21.78 3.16
N SER A 136 16.53 21.94 4.31
CA SER A 136 17.43 23.06 4.57
C SER A 136 18.83 22.56 4.89
N SER A 137 19.82 23.26 4.36
CA SER A 137 21.22 23.03 4.73
C SER A 137 21.42 23.49 6.18
N SER A 138 21.95 22.63 7.05
CA SER A 138 22.36 23.03 8.40
C SER A 138 23.76 23.60 8.35
N ALA A 139 23.94 24.83 8.82
CA ALA A 139 25.25 25.46 8.91
C ALA A 139 26.15 24.82 9.99
N ASP A 140 25.59 24.01 10.90
CA ASP A 140 26.33 23.44 12.02
C ASP A 140 25.71 22.10 12.50
N PRO A 141 26.39 20.93 12.37
CA PRO A 141 27.64 20.68 11.65
C PRO A 141 27.44 20.65 10.11
N PRO A 142 28.50 20.89 9.31
CA PRO A 142 28.44 21.27 7.89
C PRO A 142 28.16 20.14 6.88
N SER A 143 27.51 19.04 7.30
CA SER A 143 27.29 17.87 6.43
C SER A 143 25.93 17.20 6.57
N LEU A 144 24.99 17.80 7.30
CA LEU A 144 23.68 17.21 7.55
C LEU A 144 22.55 18.11 7.04
N TYR A 145 21.80 17.61 6.08
CA TYR A 145 20.55 18.24 5.66
C TYR A 145 19.47 18.04 6.72
N LYS A 146 18.80 19.13 7.10
CA LYS A 146 17.61 19.06 7.94
C LYS A 146 16.39 18.87 7.06
N ILE A 147 15.63 17.83 7.34
CA ILE A 147 14.43 17.45 6.59
C ILE A 147 13.21 17.72 7.47
N ARG A 148 12.25 18.49 6.96
CA ARG A 148 10.94 18.70 7.56
C ARG A 148 9.87 18.19 6.60
N VAL A 149 9.13 17.18 7.01
CA VAL A 149 7.99 16.67 6.24
C VAL A 149 6.84 17.67 6.32
N LEU A 150 6.30 18.06 5.16
CA LEU A 150 5.19 18.98 5.00
C LEU A 150 3.86 18.23 4.76
N SER A 151 3.90 17.17 3.97
CA SER A 151 2.72 16.37 3.65
C SER A 151 3.07 14.90 3.43
N TRP A 152 2.17 14.01 3.84
CA TRP A 152 2.25 12.58 3.63
C TRP A 152 0.93 12.09 3.05
N LYS A 153 0.93 11.67 1.79
CA LYS A 153 -0.27 11.24 1.06
C LYS A 153 -0.10 9.83 0.55
N VAL A 154 -1.13 9.02 0.78
CA VAL A 154 -1.26 7.69 0.20
C VAL A 154 -2.10 7.83 -1.06
N ASN A 155 -1.56 7.42 -2.20
CA ASN A 155 -2.34 7.25 -3.42
C ASN A 155 -2.70 5.76 -3.53
N GLU A 156 -3.99 5.47 -3.43
CA GLU A 156 -4.57 4.13 -3.64
C GLU A 156 -4.58 3.73 -5.12
#